data_AF-A0A150TIB6-F1
#
_entry.id   AF-A0A150TIB6-F1
#
_cell.length_a   1.000
_cell.length_b   1.000
_cell.length_c   1.000
_cell.angle_alpha   90.00
_cell.angle_beta   90.00
_cell.angle_gamma   90.00
#
_symmetry.space_group_name_H-M   'P 1'
#
loop_
_entity.id
_entity.type
_entity.pdbx_description
1 polymer ?
#
loop_
_entity_poly.entity_id
_entity_poly.type
_entity_poly.pdbx_seq_one_letter_code
_entity_poly.pdbx_strand_id
1 'polypeptide(L)'
;MGSTRTAWHVLLVALLSQRGSRRFEVRSEVPLSAEPLRADYLLLRRSAEPSEPAGTLRRLWDLLPSEAIVEFKSVGRPYRRRNLDRLYSYLLLYFADTPERLEQRSDLCGVLLVPSRTRSLDVDAAALGMEWRDLGDGYWQLRGAAFAFIVAEIDRVAEAEGDDLLRLFGHGEAQTREARRWLAQQLGAEEMAMEMQDLEGFDEVVRKLVATLPPEQVLAAYAPEQRMAGLPPEQRLAGLP
;
A
#
# COMPACT_ATOMS: atom_id res chain seq x y z
N MET A 1 -12.26 8.69 -15.48
CA MET A 1 -13.42 8.43 -16.35
C MET A 1 -12.93 8.21 -17.77
N GLY A 2 -13.61 7.39 -18.58
CA GLY A 2 -13.11 7.02 -19.91
C GLY A 2 -13.36 8.10 -20.97
N SER A 3 -12.40 8.32 -21.87
CA SER A 3 -12.60 9.11 -23.09
C SER A 3 -13.76 8.53 -23.91
N THR A 4 -14.75 9.35 -24.26
CA THR A 4 -15.90 8.90 -25.06
C THR A 4 -15.47 8.66 -26.51
N ARG A 5 -15.57 7.41 -26.96
CA ARG A 5 -15.27 7.05 -28.36
C ARG A 5 -16.23 7.77 -29.31
N THR A 6 -15.67 8.36 -30.36
CA THR A 6 -16.43 9.01 -31.44
C THR A 6 -16.28 8.23 -32.75
N ALA A 7 -17.15 8.52 -33.73
CA ALA A 7 -17.08 7.94 -35.07
C ALA A 7 -15.70 8.14 -35.76
N TRP A 8 -14.99 9.24 -35.43
CA TRP A 8 -13.65 9.53 -35.92
C TRP A 8 -12.60 8.48 -35.51
N HIS A 9 -12.74 7.89 -34.32
CA HIS A 9 -11.82 6.84 -33.86
C HIS A 9 -11.94 5.58 -34.74
N VAL A 10 -13.14 5.24 -35.19
CA VAL A 10 -13.37 4.09 -36.08
C VAL A 10 -12.73 4.35 -37.45
N LEU A 11 -12.95 5.53 -38.03
CA LEU A 11 -12.39 5.90 -39.34
C LEU A 11 -10.86 5.93 -39.32
N LEU A 12 -10.25 6.44 -38.24
CA LEU A 12 -8.80 6.49 -38.11
C LEU A 12 -8.18 5.10 -37.99
N VAL A 13 -8.77 4.19 -37.20
CA VAL A 13 -8.30 2.80 -37.10
C VAL A 13 -8.34 2.13 -38.46
N ALA A 14 -9.41 2.32 -39.25
CA ALA A 14 -9.50 1.76 -40.59
C ALA A 14 -8.39 2.29 -41.52
N LEU A 15 -8.12 3.59 -41.50
CA LEU A 15 -7.02 4.20 -42.27
C LEU A 15 -5.65 3.61 -41.88
N LEU A 16 -5.37 3.53 -40.57
CA LEU A 16 -4.11 3.00 -40.05
C LEU A 16 -3.93 1.52 -40.41
N SER A 17 -4.98 0.71 -40.30
CA SER A 17 -4.92 -0.71 -40.67
C SER A 17 -4.71 -0.93 -42.17
N GLN A 18 -5.28 -0.08 -43.03
CA GLN A 18 -5.18 -0.24 -44.49
C GLN A 18 -3.91 0.35 -45.09
N ARG A 19 -3.44 1.48 -44.55
CA ARG A 19 -2.36 2.29 -45.14
C ARG A 19 -1.14 2.45 -44.23
N GLY A 20 -1.22 1.98 -42.99
CA GLY A 20 -0.12 2.03 -42.03
C GLY A 20 1.07 1.16 -42.45
N SER A 21 2.20 1.43 -41.81
CA SER A 21 3.41 0.65 -42.03
C SER A 21 3.21 -0.80 -41.60
N ARG A 22 3.55 -1.74 -42.49
CA ARG A 22 3.51 -3.18 -42.19
C ARG A 22 4.52 -3.62 -41.12
N ARG A 23 5.39 -2.73 -40.65
CA ARG A 23 6.30 -2.99 -39.53
C ARG A 23 5.60 -2.97 -38.17
N PHE A 24 4.36 -2.49 -38.10
CA PHE A 24 3.60 -2.37 -36.86
C PHE A 24 2.23 -3.04 -37.00
N GLU A 25 1.76 -3.65 -35.92
CA GLU A 25 0.41 -4.19 -35.80
C GLU A 25 -0.51 -3.12 -35.20
N VAL A 26 -1.67 -2.89 -35.83
CA VAL A 26 -2.67 -1.94 -35.35
C VAL A 26 -3.72 -2.71 -34.53
N ARG A 27 -3.75 -2.48 -33.22
CA ARG A 27 -4.80 -2.96 -32.31
C ARG A 27 -5.57 -1.78 -31.72
N SER A 28 -6.90 -1.83 -31.76
CA SER A 28 -7.77 -0.79 -31.18
C SER A 28 -8.45 -1.30 -29.92
N GLU A 29 -8.74 -0.39 -28.99
CA GLU A 29 -9.51 -0.68 -27.76
C GLU A 29 -8.87 -1.77 -26.88
N VAL A 30 -7.53 -1.78 -26.82
CA VAL A 30 -6.80 -2.72 -25.96
C VAL A 30 -6.98 -2.31 -24.50
N PRO A 31 -7.57 -3.16 -23.64
CA PRO A 31 -7.63 -2.87 -22.21
C PRO A 31 -6.21 -2.89 -21.63
N LEU A 32 -5.80 -1.79 -21.02
CA LEU A 32 -4.47 -1.67 -20.39
C LEU A 32 -4.47 -2.19 -18.94
N SER A 33 -5.64 -2.48 -18.38
CA SER A 33 -5.83 -3.08 -17.07
C SER A 33 -7.02 -4.05 -17.09
N ALA A 34 -6.98 -5.09 -16.27
CA ALA A 34 -8.06 -6.07 -16.13
C ALA A 34 -9.30 -5.46 -15.45
N GLU A 35 -9.09 -4.48 -14.58
CA GLU A 35 -10.13 -3.74 -13.84
C GLU A 35 -9.95 -2.22 -14.05
N PRO A 36 -11.00 -1.41 -13.81
CA PRO A 36 -10.84 0.04 -13.70
C PRO A 36 -9.72 0.38 -12.73
N LEU A 37 -8.91 1.38 -13.06
CA LEU A 37 -7.82 1.81 -12.18
C LEU A 37 -8.41 2.27 -10.84
N ARG A 38 -7.94 1.65 -9.76
CA ARG A 38 -8.32 1.95 -8.37
C ARG A 38 -7.05 2.26 -7.60
N ALA A 39 -7.07 3.40 -6.91
CA ALA A 39 -6.09 3.70 -5.88
C ALA A 39 -6.54 3.12 -4.54
N ASP A 40 -5.60 2.83 -3.65
CA ASP A 40 -5.94 2.31 -2.33
C ASP A 40 -6.63 3.39 -1.49
N TYR A 41 -6.09 4.63 -1.52
CA TYR A 41 -6.71 5.77 -0.84
C TYR A 41 -6.56 7.08 -1.62
N LEU A 42 -7.55 7.95 -1.51
CA LEU A 42 -7.50 9.35 -1.92
C LEU A 42 -7.68 10.22 -0.67
N LEU A 43 -6.66 11.01 -0.34
CA LEU A 43 -6.67 11.92 0.80
C LEU A 43 -6.98 13.33 0.31
N LEU A 44 -8.02 13.95 0.88
CA LEU A 44 -8.47 15.29 0.54
C LEU A 44 -8.33 16.19 1.77
N ARG A 45 -7.58 17.28 1.65
CA ARG A 45 -7.43 18.25 2.73
C ARG A 45 -8.74 19.00 2.93
N ARG A 46 -9.33 18.88 4.12
CA ARG A 46 -10.47 19.69 4.56
C ARG A 46 -10.00 21.12 4.88
N SER A 47 -10.88 22.09 4.69
CA SER A 47 -10.64 23.49 5.12
C SER A 47 -10.35 23.56 6.62
N ALA A 48 -9.54 24.55 7.01
CA ALA A 48 -8.81 24.66 8.28
C ALA A 48 -9.67 24.79 9.55
N GLU A 49 -10.35 23.72 9.93
CA GLU A 49 -10.84 23.54 11.29
C GLU A 49 -9.65 23.13 12.20
N PRO A 50 -9.58 23.63 13.45
CA PRO A 50 -8.61 23.14 14.42
C PRO A 50 -8.81 21.64 14.61
N SER A 51 -7.80 20.84 14.23
CA SER A 51 -7.80 19.39 14.43
C SER A 51 -6.87 19.04 15.57
N GLU A 52 -7.23 18.00 16.32
CA GLU A 52 -6.28 17.31 17.19
C GLU A 52 -5.08 16.81 16.36
N PRO A 53 -3.88 16.72 16.98
CA PRO A 53 -2.72 16.14 16.34
C PRO A 53 -3.01 14.71 15.90
N ALA A 54 -2.48 14.31 14.74
CA ALA A 54 -2.63 12.95 14.26
C ALA A 54 -2.01 11.93 15.23
N GLY A 55 -2.70 10.80 15.41
CA GLY A 55 -2.24 9.69 16.26
C GLY A 55 -1.28 8.72 15.58
N THR A 56 -1.27 8.70 14.24
CA THR A 56 -0.42 7.82 13.41
C THR A 56 0.10 8.55 12.19
N LEU A 57 1.27 8.14 11.68
CA LEU A 57 1.96 8.79 10.55
C LEU A 57 2.03 10.31 10.78
N ARG A 58 2.35 10.74 11.99
CA ARG A 58 2.06 12.09 12.50
C ARG A 58 2.66 13.16 11.61
N ARG A 59 3.89 12.93 11.15
CA ARG A 59 4.59 13.87 10.29
C ARG A 59 4.13 13.82 8.83
N LEU A 60 3.53 12.70 8.37
CA LEU A 60 3.06 12.57 6.99
C LEU A 60 2.06 13.68 6.64
N TRP A 61 1.13 13.98 7.54
CA TRP A 61 0.03 14.94 7.32
C TRP A 61 0.50 16.36 7.01
N ASP A 62 1.66 16.75 7.57
CA ASP A 62 2.30 18.04 7.32
C ASP A 62 3.05 18.08 5.98
N LEU A 63 3.38 16.91 5.41
CA LEU A 63 4.08 16.78 4.13
C LEU A 63 3.12 16.77 2.93
N LEU A 64 1.83 16.52 3.15
CA LEU A 64 0.84 16.40 2.08
C LEU A 64 0.40 17.77 1.55
N PRO A 65 0.17 17.94 0.24
CA PRO A 65 -0.45 19.13 -0.32
C PRO A 65 -1.97 19.12 -0.07
N SER A 66 -2.78 19.67 -1.00
CA SER A 66 -4.24 19.64 -0.87
C SER A 66 -4.79 18.24 -1.10
N GLU A 67 -4.22 17.47 -2.03
CA GLU A 67 -4.68 16.12 -2.33
C GLU A 67 -3.53 15.12 -2.48
N ALA A 68 -3.75 13.86 -2.08
CA ALA A 68 -2.77 12.81 -2.23
C ALA A 68 -3.40 11.48 -2.63
N ILE A 69 -2.77 10.77 -3.57
CA ILE A 69 -3.13 9.39 -3.91
C ILE A 69 -2.16 8.46 -3.20
N VAL A 70 -2.69 7.57 -2.36
CA VAL A 70 -1.90 6.66 -1.54
C VAL A 70 -1.97 5.24 -2.10
N GLU A 71 -0.81 4.60 -2.13
CA GLU A 71 -0.67 3.17 -2.39
C GLU A 71 0.04 2.52 -1.19
N PHE A 72 -0.50 1.40 -0.71
CA PHE A 72 0.07 0.60 0.36
C PHE A 72 0.66 -0.70 -0.17
N LYS A 73 1.77 -1.13 0.45
CA LYS A 73 2.34 -2.46 0.29
C LYS A 73 2.47 -3.10 1.66
N SER A 74 1.94 -4.31 1.80
CA SER A 74 2.08 -5.10 3.01
C SER A 74 3.36 -5.92 2.98
N VAL A 75 3.67 -6.56 4.12
CA VAL A 75 4.79 -7.51 4.21
C VAL A 75 4.58 -8.72 3.29
N GLY A 76 3.37 -9.28 3.23
CA GLY A 76 3.04 -10.40 2.34
C GLY A 76 2.99 -10.05 0.86
N ARG A 77 2.67 -8.79 0.55
CA ARG A 77 2.66 -8.28 -0.82
C ARG A 77 3.63 -7.09 -0.94
N PRO A 78 4.95 -7.37 -0.94
CA PRO A 78 5.95 -6.32 -0.99
C PRO A 78 5.91 -5.61 -2.35
N TYR A 79 6.54 -4.45 -2.39
CA TYR A 79 6.67 -3.65 -3.59
C TYR A 79 7.25 -4.45 -4.76
N ARG A 80 6.58 -4.38 -5.93
CA ARG A 80 7.03 -5.01 -7.18
C ARG A 80 7.40 -3.97 -8.22
N ARG A 81 8.30 -4.35 -9.12
CA ARG A 81 8.73 -3.51 -10.24
C ARG A 81 7.52 -3.00 -11.03
N ARG A 82 7.58 -1.73 -11.44
CA ARG A 82 6.54 -0.93 -12.11
C ARG A 82 5.35 -0.53 -11.25
N ASN A 83 5.36 -0.78 -9.94
CA ASN A 83 4.31 -0.26 -9.06
C ASN A 83 4.35 1.27 -8.98
N LEU A 84 5.53 1.89 -9.06
CA LEU A 84 5.65 3.36 -9.08
C LEU A 84 5.12 3.94 -10.40
N ASP A 85 5.36 3.31 -11.55
CA ASP A 85 4.74 3.68 -12.83
C ASP A 85 3.20 3.66 -12.73
N ARG A 86 2.64 2.63 -12.07
CA ARG A 86 1.20 2.51 -11.86
C ARG A 86 0.67 3.68 -11.02
N LEU A 87 1.28 3.95 -9.86
CA LEU A 87 0.90 5.09 -9.02
C LEU A 87 1.04 6.43 -9.76
N TYR A 88 2.12 6.61 -10.54
CA TYR A 88 2.31 7.81 -11.35
C TYR A 88 1.22 7.98 -12.41
N SER A 89 0.78 6.88 -13.04
CA SER A 89 -0.35 6.91 -13.98
C SER A 89 -1.65 7.36 -13.32
N TYR A 90 -1.88 6.98 -12.05
CA TYR A 90 -3.05 7.43 -11.30
C TYR A 90 -3.03 8.95 -11.09
N LEU A 91 -1.88 9.50 -10.71
CA LEU A 91 -1.72 10.95 -10.53
C LEU A 91 -1.98 11.71 -11.84
N LEU A 92 -1.44 11.23 -12.96
CA LEU A 92 -1.65 11.85 -14.27
C LEU A 92 -3.12 11.85 -14.68
N LEU A 93 -3.81 10.72 -14.52
CA LEU A 93 -5.23 10.60 -14.87
C LEU A 93 -6.10 11.43 -13.93
N TYR A 94 -5.84 11.37 -12.63
CA TYR A 94 -6.60 12.10 -11.64
C TYR A 94 -6.47 13.61 -11.80
N PHE A 95 -5.25 14.11 -12.05
CA PHE A 95 -5.02 15.53 -12.33
C PHE A 95 -5.73 15.99 -13.60
N ALA A 96 -5.71 15.17 -14.66
CA ALA A 96 -6.40 15.49 -15.92
C ALA A 96 -7.93 15.54 -15.77
N ASP A 97 -8.49 14.65 -14.94
CA ASP A 97 -9.94 14.53 -14.72
C ASP A 97 -10.46 15.48 -13.62
N THR A 98 -9.58 16.24 -12.94
CA THR A 98 -9.96 17.10 -11.79
C THR A 98 -9.48 18.56 -11.92
N PRO A 99 -9.74 19.25 -13.05
CA PRO A 99 -9.22 20.61 -13.28
C PRO A 99 -9.87 21.66 -12.36
N GLU A 100 -11.04 21.39 -11.79
CA GLU A 100 -11.75 22.34 -10.92
C GLU A 100 -11.19 22.40 -9.49
N ARG A 101 -10.46 21.35 -9.05
CA ARG A 101 -9.86 21.29 -7.69
C ARG A 101 -8.35 21.43 -7.69
N LEU A 102 -7.69 21.06 -8.79
CA LEU A 102 -6.24 21.04 -8.90
C LEU A 102 -5.79 22.03 -9.97
N GLU A 103 -5.25 23.16 -9.55
CA GLU A 103 -4.74 24.19 -10.47
C GLU A 103 -3.31 23.85 -10.90
N GLN A 104 -2.49 23.35 -9.97
CA GLN A 104 -1.09 23.08 -10.16
C GLN A 104 -0.73 21.64 -9.79
N ARG A 105 0.31 21.10 -10.41
CA ARG A 105 0.79 19.75 -10.07
C ARG A 105 1.30 19.63 -8.64
N SER A 106 1.70 20.74 -8.02
CA SER A 106 2.10 20.78 -6.60
C SER A 106 0.94 20.57 -5.64
N ASP A 107 -0.30 20.71 -6.10
CA ASP A 107 -1.51 20.50 -5.29
C ASP A 107 -1.77 19.00 -5.08
N LEU A 108 -1.12 18.14 -5.87
CA LEU A 108 -1.29 16.69 -5.86
C LEU A 108 0.06 15.99 -5.66
N CYS A 109 0.09 14.99 -4.78
CA CYS A 109 1.25 14.11 -4.65
C CYS A 109 0.87 12.63 -4.60
N GLY A 110 1.83 11.76 -4.93
CA GLY A 110 1.72 10.34 -4.64
C GLY A 110 2.28 10.01 -3.25
N VAL A 111 1.66 9.10 -2.53
CA VAL A 111 2.18 8.56 -1.28
C VAL A 111 2.34 7.07 -1.42
N LEU A 112 3.53 6.56 -1.08
CA LEU A 112 3.81 5.14 -1.06
C LEU A 112 4.15 4.71 0.37
N LEU A 113 3.26 3.91 0.96
CA LEU A 113 3.47 3.29 2.26
C LEU A 113 4.04 1.89 2.04
N VAL A 114 5.26 1.64 2.51
CA VAL A 114 5.94 0.35 2.38
C VAL A 114 6.48 -0.10 3.73
N PRO A 115 6.57 -1.40 4.02
CA PRO A 115 7.15 -1.88 5.27
C PRO A 115 8.60 -1.40 5.39
N SER A 116 9.34 -1.53 4.29
CA SER A 116 10.70 -1.04 4.11
C SER A 116 10.99 -0.74 2.63
N ARG A 117 12.00 0.10 2.38
CA ARG A 117 12.48 0.40 1.04
C ARG A 117 13.09 -0.84 0.37
N THR A 118 12.84 -1.01 -0.92
CA THR A 118 13.31 -2.18 -1.69
C THR A 118 14.15 -1.75 -2.90
N ARG A 119 15.05 -2.63 -3.34
CA ARG A 119 15.84 -2.42 -4.57
C ARG A 119 14.96 -2.22 -5.81
N SER A 120 13.81 -2.88 -5.88
CA SER A 120 12.86 -2.70 -6.99
C SER A 120 12.32 -1.27 -7.03
N LEU A 121 12.01 -0.70 -5.87
CA LEU A 121 11.56 0.69 -5.76
C LEU A 121 12.68 1.67 -6.16
N ASP A 122 13.93 1.39 -5.81
CA ASP A 122 15.07 2.20 -6.26
C ASP A 122 15.23 2.19 -7.77
N VAL A 123 15.09 1.01 -8.38
CA VAL A 123 15.20 0.85 -9.84
C VAL A 123 14.09 1.62 -10.55
N ASP A 124 12.86 1.58 -10.05
CA ASP A 124 11.75 2.30 -10.66
C ASP A 124 11.87 3.81 -10.46
N ALA A 125 12.29 4.28 -9.28
CA ALA A 125 12.58 5.70 -9.05
C ALA A 125 13.64 6.22 -10.02
N ALA A 126 14.75 5.50 -10.17
CA ALA A 126 15.81 5.85 -11.12
C ALA A 126 15.33 5.81 -12.58
N ALA A 127 14.53 4.82 -12.97
CA ALA A 127 13.97 4.70 -14.32
C ALA A 127 13.03 5.84 -14.68
N LEU A 128 12.33 6.40 -13.69
CA LEU A 128 11.49 7.60 -13.84
C LEU A 128 12.28 8.92 -13.70
N GLY A 129 13.61 8.85 -13.59
CA GLY A 129 14.47 10.02 -13.42
C GLY A 129 14.25 10.75 -12.09
N MET A 130 13.77 10.03 -11.07
CA MET A 130 13.52 10.60 -9.76
C MET A 130 14.71 10.40 -8.81
N GLU A 131 14.94 11.41 -7.99
CA GLU A 131 15.98 11.42 -6.96
C GLU A 131 15.38 11.34 -5.57
N TRP A 132 16.06 10.60 -4.69
CA TRP A 132 15.70 10.46 -3.29
C TRP A 132 16.22 11.64 -2.48
N ARG A 133 15.31 12.28 -1.75
CA ARG A 133 15.62 13.24 -0.70
C ARG A 133 15.22 12.64 0.65
N ASP A 134 16.17 12.48 1.54
CA ASP A 134 15.92 12.10 2.92
C ASP A 134 15.19 13.23 3.65
N LEU A 135 14.06 12.91 4.28
CA LEU A 135 13.34 13.82 5.16
C LEU A 135 13.57 13.46 6.64
N GLY A 136 14.18 12.32 6.96
CA GLY A 136 14.37 11.81 8.30
C GLY A 136 13.19 10.95 8.78
N ASP A 137 13.42 10.20 9.85
CA ASP A 137 12.41 9.42 10.59
C ASP A 137 11.64 8.40 9.73
N GLY A 138 12.26 7.88 8.67
CA GLY A 138 11.63 6.94 7.74
C GLY A 138 10.82 7.59 6.62
N TYR A 139 10.79 8.93 6.55
CA TYR A 139 10.17 9.67 5.47
C TYR A 139 11.17 10.07 4.40
N TRP A 140 10.76 9.90 3.16
CA TRP A 140 11.52 10.28 1.98
C TRP A 140 10.66 11.03 1.00
N GLN A 141 11.30 11.85 0.17
CA GLN A 141 10.66 12.46 -0.98
C GLN A 141 11.36 12.05 -2.26
N LEU A 142 10.58 11.62 -3.26
CA LEU A 142 11.05 11.50 -4.63
C LEU A 142 10.72 12.78 -5.41
N ARG A 143 11.74 13.34 -6.06
CA ARG A 143 11.64 14.55 -6.91
C ARG A 143 12.21 14.29 -8.29
N GLY A 144 11.84 15.09 -9.29
CA GLY A 144 12.38 15.00 -10.66
C GLY A 144 11.35 14.65 -11.73
N ALA A 145 10.20 14.11 -11.31
CA ALA A 145 9.04 13.92 -12.16
C ALA A 145 8.02 15.07 -12.03
N ALA A 146 6.92 14.97 -12.78
CA ALA A 146 5.91 16.03 -12.81
C ALA A 146 5.11 16.16 -11.50
N PHE A 147 5.06 15.11 -10.68
CA PHE A 147 4.49 15.12 -9.33
C PHE A 147 5.55 14.71 -8.32
N ALA A 148 5.47 15.26 -7.10
CA ALA A 148 6.26 14.77 -5.99
C ALA A 148 5.66 13.47 -5.44
N PHE A 149 6.52 12.61 -4.88
CA PHE A 149 6.06 11.48 -4.08
C PHE A 149 6.64 11.55 -2.67
N ILE A 150 5.83 11.19 -1.68
CA ILE A 150 6.28 10.90 -0.33
C ILE A 150 6.33 9.39 -0.17
N VAL A 151 7.46 8.86 0.32
CA VAL A 151 7.60 7.45 0.66
C VAL A 151 7.77 7.37 2.17
N ALA A 152 6.95 6.56 2.84
CA ALA A 152 7.07 6.29 4.26
C ALA A 152 7.46 4.81 4.45
N GLU A 153 8.63 4.59 5.06
CA GLU A 153 9.06 3.28 5.53
C GLU A 153 8.42 3.00 6.88
N ILE A 154 7.35 2.22 6.90
CA ILE A 154 6.49 1.95 8.06
C ILE A 154 7.31 1.50 9.27
N ASP A 155 8.28 0.59 9.09
CA ASP A 155 9.10 0.12 10.22
C ASP A 155 9.89 1.26 10.89
N ARG A 156 10.44 2.17 10.08
CA ARG A 156 11.24 3.32 10.56
C ARG A 156 10.36 4.39 11.16
N VAL A 157 9.23 4.69 10.54
CA VAL A 157 8.27 5.68 11.04
C VAL A 157 7.67 5.20 12.36
N ALA A 158 7.25 3.94 12.46
CA ALA A 158 6.69 3.37 13.67
C ALA A 158 7.69 3.42 14.85
N GLU A 159 8.97 3.19 14.57
CA GLU A 159 10.03 3.34 15.57
C GLU A 159 10.24 4.80 15.97
N ALA A 160 10.42 5.70 15.01
CA ALA A 160 10.73 7.11 15.26
C ALA A 160 9.59 7.86 15.95
N GLU A 161 8.34 7.58 15.60
CA GLU A 161 7.15 8.21 16.18
C GLU A 161 6.64 7.49 17.44
N GLY A 162 7.26 6.38 17.84
CA GLY A 162 6.78 5.54 18.94
C GLY A 162 5.36 5.00 18.70
N ASP A 163 4.99 4.80 17.43
CA ASP A 163 3.65 4.38 17.02
C ASP A 163 3.56 2.86 16.96
N ASP A 164 3.08 2.28 18.05
CA ASP A 164 2.95 0.84 18.21
C ASP A 164 1.81 0.22 17.38
N LEU A 165 0.80 1.01 17.00
CA LEU A 165 -0.25 0.57 16.08
C LEU A 165 0.32 0.42 14.68
N LEU A 166 1.14 1.37 14.23
CA LEU A 166 1.76 1.33 12.91
C LEU A 166 2.70 0.12 12.74
N ARG A 167 3.32 -0.38 13.82
CA ARG A 167 4.13 -1.62 13.80
C ARG A 167 3.34 -2.83 13.30
N LEU A 168 2.02 -2.87 13.49
CA LEU A 168 1.17 -3.95 12.99
C LEU A 168 1.20 -4.07 11.46
N PHE A 169 1.54 -3.01 10.74
CA PHE A 169 1.60 -2.99 9.27
C PHE A 169 3.02 -3.20 8.72
N GLY A 170 4.04 -3.19 9.59
CA GLY A 170 5.43 -3.42 9.26
C GLY A 170 5.90 -4.86 9.54
N HIS A 171 7.21 -5.07 9.63
CA HIS A 171 7.80 -6.34 10.07
C HIS A 171 7.81 -6.49 11.59
N GLY A 172 7.63 -5.40 12.33
CA GLY A 172 7.58 -5.40 13.79
C GLY A 172 6.34 -6.08 14.37
N GLU A 173 6.46 -6.42 15.65
CA GLU A 173 5.35 -6.85 16.50
C GLU A 173 4.85 -5.69 17.36
N ALA A 174 3.55 -5.70 17.68
CA ALA A 174 2.98 -4.75 18.63
C ALA A 174 3.49 -5.03 20.06
N GLN A 175 4.01 -4.00 20.71
CA GLN A 175 4.64 -4.06 22.02
C GLN A 175 3.67 -3.72 23.15
N THR A 176 2.67 -2.88 22.87
CA THR A 176 1.71 -2.36 23.83
C THR A 176 0.45 -3.22 23.90
N ARG A 177 -0.18 -3.23 25.08
CA ARG A 177 -1.49 -3.86 25.26
C ARG A 177 -2.60 -3.13 24.49
N GLU A 178 -2.39 -1.88 24.14
CA GLU A 178 -3.35 -1.07 23.38
C GLU A 178 -3.38 -1.53 21.92
N ALA A 179 -2.24 -1.59 21.24
CA ALA A 179 -2.18 -2.02 19.85
C ALA A 179 -2.67 -3.46 19.66
N ARG A 180 -2.32 -4.36 20.58
CA ARG A 180 -2.83 -5.75 20.58
C ARG A 180 -4.35 -5.80 20.78
N ARG A 181 -4.90 -4.99 21.69
CA ARG A 181 -6.34 -4.90 21.92
C ARG A 181 -7.06 -4.33 20.71
N TRP A 182 -6.50 -3.31 20.08
CA TRP A 182 -7.04 -2.72 18.87
C TRP A 182 -7.14 -3.77 17.75
N LEU A 183 -6.06 -4.53 17.49
CA LEU A 183 -6.08 -5.61 16.50
C LEU A 183 -7.15 -6.67 16.82
N ALA A 184 -7.23 -7.11 18.08
CA ALA A 184 -8.22 -8.07 18.52
C ALA A 184 -9.67 -7.55 18.37
N GLN A 185 -9.91 -6.25 18.60
CA GLN A 185 -11.22 -5.64 18.41
C GLN A 185 -11.62 -5.58 16.93
N GLN A 186 -10.69 -5.24 16.04
CA GLN A 186 -10.99 -5.22 14.60
C GLN A 186 -11.35 -6.62 14.07
N LEU A 187 -10.69 -7.67 14.56
CA LEU A 187 -10.95 -9.06 14.15
C LEU A 187 -12.12 -9.71 14.91
N GLY A 188 -12.45 -9.22 16.10
CA GLY A 188 -13.58 -9.69 16.91
C GLY A 188 -14.91 -9.06 16.53
N ALA A 189 -14.91 -7.98 15.75
CA ALA A 189 -16.11 -7.43 15.16
C ALA A 189 -16.59 -8.38 14.03
N GLU A 190 -17.70 -9.08 14.27
CA GLU A 190 -18.23 -10.11 13.36
C GLU A 190 -18.36 -9.60 11.91
N GLU A 191 -18.83 -8.37 11.73
CA GLU A 191 -18.98 -7.75 10.40
C GLU A 191 -17.63 -7.62 9.67
N MET A 192 -16.60 -7.11 10.35
CA MET A 192 -15.26 -6.96 9.75
C MET A 192 -14.58 -8.30 9.51
N ALA A 193 -14.72 -9.26 10.43
CA ALA A 193 -14.17 -10.60 10.26
C ALA A 193 -14.79 -11.31 9.05
N MET A 194 -16.11 -11.17 8.87
CA MET A 194 -16.82 -11.71 7.72
C MET A 194 -16.43 -11.04 6.40
N GLU A 195 -16.21 -9.72 6.39
CA GLU A 195 -15.73 -9.03 5.18
C GLU A 195 -14.29 -9.40 4.81
N MET A 196 -13.43 -9.65 5.81
CA MET A 196 -12.01 -9.91 5.59
C MET A 196 -11.69 -11.38 5.29
N GLN A 197 -12.51 -12.34 5.73
CA GLN A 197 -12.17 -13.78 5.65
C GLN A 197 -11.91 -14.28 4.22
N ASP A 198 -12.58 -13.70 3.22
CA ASP A 198 -12.44 -14.08 1.82
C ASP A 198 -11.36 -13.27 1.08
N LEU A 199 -10.73 -12.30 1.75
CA LEU A 199 -9.69 -11.45 1.17
C LEU A 199 -8.31 -12.12 1.23
N GLU A 200 -7.56 -11.99 0.13
CA GLU A 200 -6.17 -12.43 0.07
C GLU A 200 -5.34 -11.72 1.14
N GLY A 201 -4.64 -12.48 1.99
CA GLY A 201 -3.81 -11.96 3.08
C GLY A 201 -4.44 -12.03 4.47
N PHE A 202 -5.70 -12.46 4.60
CA PHE A 202 -6.35 -12.67 5.90
C PHE A 202 -5.53 -13.59 6.85
N ASP A 203 -4.95 -14.66 6.32
CA ASP A 203 -4.07 -15.57 7.07
C ASP A 203 -2.84 -14.88 7.68
N GLU A 204 -2.33 -13.81 7.06
CA GLU A 204 -1.22 -13.02 7.63
C GLU A 204 -1.69 -12.19 8.82
N VAL A 205 -2.89 -11.61 8.72
CA VAL A 205 -3.51 -10.86 9.82
C VAL A 205 -3.78 -11.79 11.00
N VAL A 206 -4.31 -12.99 10.75
CA VAL A 206 -4.51 -14.02 11.78
C VAL A 206 -3.18 -14.43 12.41
N ARG A 207 -2.14 -14.69 11.61
CA ARG A 207 -0.80 -15.01 12.14
C ARG A 207 -0.24 -13.89 13.01
N LYS A 208 -0.41 -12.63 12.62
CA LYS A 208 -0.02 -11.49 13.45
C LYS A 208 -0.80 -11.45 14.76
N LEU A 209 -2.12 -11.67 14.75
CA LEU A 209 -2.91 -11.74 15.97
C LEU A 209 -2.40 -12.85 16.90
N VAL A 210 -2.20 -14.07 16.36
CA VAL A 210 -1.70 -15.20 17.15
C VAL A 210 -0.35 -14.89 17.80
N ALA A 211 0.56 -14.22 17.07
CA ALA A 211 1.86 -13.81 17.61
C ALA A 211 1.75 -12.82 18.80
N THR A 212 0.62 -12.11 18.95
CA THR A 212 0.42 -11.19 20.09
C THR A 212 -0.05 -11.87 21.37
N LEU A 213 -0.50 -13.14 21.29
CA LEU A 213 -0.99 -13.92 22.42
C LEU A 213 0.15 -14.69 23.10
N PRO A 214 0.12 -14.86 24.44
CA PRO A 214 1.06 -15.74 25.14
C PRO A 214 1.01 -17.16 24.56
N PRO A 215 2.16 -17.82 24.33
CA PRO A 215 2.18 -19.18 23.78
C PRO A 215 1.31 -20.17 24.56
N GLU A 216 1.22 -20.03 25.88
CA GLU A 216 0.40 -20.89 26.74
C GLU A 216 -1.09 -20.76 26.42
N GLN A 217 -1.57 -19.55 26.09
CA GLN A 217 -2.97 -19.31 25.73
C GLN A 217 -3.31 -19.88 24.36
N VAL A 218 -2.39 -19.72 23.39
CA VAL A 218 -2.55 -20.31 22.05
C VAL A 218 -2.57 -21.83 22.14
N LEU A 219 -1.61 -22.42 22.86
CA LEU A 219 -1.51 -23.87 23.03
C LEU A 219 -2.68 -24.45 23.83
N ALA A 220 -3.27 -23.69 24.76
CA ALA A 220 -4.44 -24.14 25.53
C ALA A 220 -5.65 -24.48 24.66
N ALA A 221 -5.78 -23.89 23.47
CA ALA A 221 -6.84 -24.20 22.51
C ALA A 221 -6.69 -25.59 21.85
N TYR A 222 -5.51 -26.20 21.95
CA TYR A 222 -5.18 -27.50 21.35
C TYR A 222 -5.04 -28.58 22.41
N ALA A 223 -5.47 -29.81 22.10
CA ALA A 223 -5.19 -30.98 22.93
C ALA A 223 -3.69 -31.28 22.99
N PRO A 224 -3.15 -31.88 24.08
CA PRO A 224 -1.73 -32.20 24.21
C PRO A 224 -1.14 -32.93 22.99
N GLU A 225 -1.88 -33.88 22.43
CA GLU A 225 -1.46 -34.65 21.25
C GLU A 225 -1.32 -33.77 20.00
N GLN A 226 -2.19 -32.78 19.84
CA GLN A 226 -2.16 -31.81 18.74
C GLN A 226 -1.01 -30.81 18.88
N ARG A 227 -0.67 -30.40 20.12
CA ARG A 227 0.49 -29.53 20.40
C ARG A 227 1.80 -30.19 19.98
N MET A 228 1.89 -31.51 20.12
CA MET A 228 3.08 -32.30 19.80
C MET A 228 3.08 -32.82 18.34
N ALA A 229 2.01 -32.60 17.59
CA ALA A 229 1.90 -33.02 16.19
C ALA A 229 2.89 -32.24 15.31
N GLY A 230 3.65 -32.94 14.46
CA GLY A 230 4.68 -32.32 13.61
C GLY A 230 6.06 -32.16 14.26
N LEU A 231 6.19 -32.30 15.59
CA LEU A 231 7.50 -32.35 16.25
C LEU A 231 8.13 -33.75 16.08
N PRO A 232 9.43 -33.85 15.69
CA PRO A 232 10.15 -35.13 15.68
C PRO A 232 10.34 -35.66 17.11
N PRO A 233 10.43 -36.99 17.31
CA PRO A 233 10.48 -37.60 18.64
C PRO A 233 11.54 -37.00 19.58
N GLU A 234 12.70 -36.65 19.05
CA GLU A 234 13.82 -36.05 19.80
C GLU A 234 13.45 -34.68 20.40
N GLN A 235 12.67 -33.87 19.70
CA GLN A 235 12.19 -32.58 20.19
C GLN A 235 11.02 -32.73 21.18
N ARG A 236 10.27 -33.82 21.11
CA ARG A 236 9.20 -34.10 22.08
C ARG A 236 9.74 -34.44 23.46
N LEU A 237 10.94 -35.02 23.50
CA LEU A 237 11.63 -35.43 24.73
C LEU A 237 12.58 -34.34 25.25
N ALA A 238 12.82 -33.29 24.47
CA ALA A 238 13.68 -32.17 24.87
C ALA A 238 13.03 -31.39 26.03
N GLY A 239 13.64 -31.46 27.22
CA GLY A 239 13.16 -30.78 28.43
C GLY A 239 12.44 -31.69 29.43
N LEU A 240 12.33 -33.00 29.17
CA LEU A 240 12.01 -33.99 30.19
C LEU A 240 13.29 -34.35 30.97
N PRO A 241 13.26 -34.38 32.32
CA PRO A 241 14.41 -34.78 33.14
C PRO A 241 14.79 -36.24 32.97
#